data_AF-B7P9S7-F1
#
_entry.id   AF-B7P9S7-F1
#
_cell.length_a   1.000
_cell.length_b   1.000
_cell.length_c   1.000
_cell.angle_alpha   90.00
_cell.angle_beta   90.00
_cell.angle_gamma   90.00
#
_symmetry.space_group_name_H-M   'P 1'
#
loop_
_entity.id
_entity.type
_entity.pdbx_description
1 polymer ?
#
loop_
_entity_poly.entity_id
_entity_poly.type
_entity_poly.pdbx_seq_one_letter_code
_entity_poly.pdbx_strand_id
1 'polypeptide(L)'
;ILAKMKGLYPTLFSWNDVQSKAKTMKRLEDVIVILGIPKKLYSPAVMEQEHRFLPFFSGPFVNDLLRAHKERANVELFLYGEGTAGHGMIERDASIFSTFEQFGNAKYVPYLHTVYIPSAIFTTPFVSLDSLVVSYGLTGSSLGHEILHAFSPLWLEKDPSGVKVEWMTDKTFEDYHERLDCLIDQYNNPDVPGEGNYSVLTLDENYADVAGLELVRAAMQSDPCMELGAPSPIRGLTNNQLFYVAYCFKFCAVDNLAYGYYGGGYASFSDRCNKVLGNFRDFWETFQC
;
A
#
# COMPACT_ATOMS: atom_id res chain seq x y z
N ILE A 1 14.18 6.25 1.72
CA ILE A 1 13.18 5.31 1.15
C ILE A 1 12.38 5.93 -0.01
N LEU A 2 11.31 6.72 0.21
CA LEU A 2 10.43 7.21 -0.88
C LEU A 2 11.17 7.89 -2.04
N ALA A 3 12.08 8.83 -1.75
CA ALA A 3 12.85 9.53 -2.78
C ALA A 3 13.71 8.57 -3.63
N LYS A 4 14.24 7.50 -3.01
CA LYS A 4 15.03 6.47 -3.70
C LYS A 4 14.15 5.63 -4.62
N MET A 5 12.95 5.24 -4.16
CA MET A 5 11.97 4.54 -4.99
C MET A 5 11.56 5.36 -6.21
N LYS A 6 11.24 6.65 -6.04
CA LYS A 6 10.90 7.54 -7.17
C LYS A 6 12.00 7.59 -8.24
N GLY A 7 13.27 7.55 -7.84
CA GLY A 7 14.41 7.51 -8.76
C GLY A 7 14.52 6.21 -9.58
N LEU A 8 13.81 5.15 -9.21
CA LEU A 8 13.93 3.81 -9.81
C LEU A 8 12.74 3.41 -10.69
N TYR A 9 11.69 4.23 -10.74
CA TYR A 9 10.52 3.97 -11.61
C TYR A 9 10.90 3.67 -13.07
N PRO A 10 11.86 4.39 -13.71
CA PRO A 10 12.21 4.09 -15.10
C PRO A 10 12.84 2.72 -15.31
N THR A 11 13.47 2.16 -14.28
CA THR A 11 14.12 0.85 -14.29
C THR A 11 13.10 -0.26 -14.03
N LEU A 12 12.22 -0.07 -13.04
CA LEU A 12 11.16 -1.05 -12.70
C LEU A 12 10.24 -1.34 -13.90
N PHE A 13 9.95 -0.30 -14.69
CA PHE A 13 9.08 -0.38 -15.86
C PHE A 13 9.87 -0.36 -17.18
N SER A 14 11.09 -0.91 -17.20
CA SER A 14 11.93 -0.97 -18.40
C SER A 14 11.35 -1.86 -19.51
N TRP A 15 10.41 -2.74 -19.17
CA TRP A 15 9.73 -3.64 -20.09
C TRP A 15 8.59 -2.97 -20.88
N ASN A 16 8.13 -1.77 -20.48
CA ASN A 16 7.18 -1.01 -21.26
C ASN A 16 7.81 -0.52 -22.57
N ASP A 17 7.03 -0.54 -23.65
CA ASP A 17 7.40 0.17 -24.87
C ASP A 17 7.54 1.69 -24.63
N VAL A 18 8.18 2.40 -25.56
CA VAL A 18 8.49 3.84 -25.44
C VAL A 18 7.24 4.71 -25.20
N GLN A 19 6.13 4.40 -25.88
CA GLN A 19 4.89 5.17 -25.79
C GLN A 19 4.17 4.94 -24.45
N SER A 20 4.10 3.69 -24.02
CA SER A 20 3.50 3.31 -22.73
C SER A 20 4.33 3.80 -21.56
N LYS A 21 5.68 3.73 -21.66
CA LYS A 21 6.60 4.12 -20.59
C LYS A 21 6.40 5.56 -20.13
N ALA A 22 6.21 6.51 -21.05
CA ALA A 22 5.99 7.92 -20.68
C ALA A 22 4.72 8.10 -19.84
N LYS A 23 3.64 7.39 -20.17
CA LYS A 23 2.37 7.43 -19.43
C LYS A 23 2.47 6.70 -18.10
N THR A 24 3.16 5.56 -18.05
CA THR A 24 3.51 4.86 -16.81
C THR A 24 4.27 5.77 -15.86
N MET A 25 5.30 6.47 -16.34
CA MET A 25 6.08 7.38 -15.48
C MET A 25 5.23 8.52 -14.94
N LYS A 26 4.45 9.17 -15.81
CA LYS A 26 3.54 10.22 -15.37
C LYS A 26 2.56 9.74 -14.30
N ARG A 27 1.96 8.56 -14.49
CA ARG A 27 1.04 7.99 -13.51
C ARG A 27 1.73 7.58 -12.21
N LEU A 28 3.02 7.22 -12.16
CA LEU A 28 3.72 7.03 -10.88
C LEU A 28 4.11 8.35 -10.22
N GLU A 29 4.45 9.36 -11.02
CA GLU A 29 4.84 10.70 -10.55
C GLU A 29 3.66 11.46 -9.94
N ASP A 30 2.47 11.27 -10.50
CA ASP A 30 1.21 11.88 -10.07
C ASP A 30 0.68 11.28 -8.74
N VAL A 31 1.24 10.15 -8.27
CA VAL A 31 0.86 9.55 -6.98
C VAL A 31 1.21 10.50 -5.84
N ILE A 32 0.18 10.91 -5.10
CA ILE A 32 0.32 11.71 -3.89
C ILE A 32 0.60 10.77 -2.73
N VAL A 33 1.63 11.06 -1.91
CA VAL A 33 1.95 10.27 -0.72
C VAL A 33 1.73 11.11 0.52
N ILE A 34 0.79 10.71 1.36
CA ILE A 34 0.51 11.31 2.65
C ILE A 34 1.08 10.40 3.73
N LEU A 35 1.94 10.97 4.56
CA LEU A 35 2.59 10.28 5.66
C LEU A 35 2.07 10.84 6.98
N GLY A 36 1.51 9.97 7.81
CA GLY A 36 1.23 10.23 9.20
C GLY A 36 -0.08 10.97 9.40
N ILE A 37 -0.01 12.05 10.17
CA ILE A 37 -1.17 12.89 10.44
C ILE A 37 -1.23 13.99 9.36
N PRO A 38 -2.37 14.15 8.66
CA PRO A 38 -2.63 15.29 7.81
C PRO A 38 -2.26 16.62 8.49
N LYS A 39 -1.46 17.49 7.83
CA LYS A 39 -0.95 18.73 8.44
C LYS A 39 -2.05 19.64 9.01
N LYS A 40 -3.22 19.69 8.37
CA LYS A 40 -4.34 20.51 8.82
C LYS A 40 -4.91 20.07 10.17
N LEU A 41 -4.78 18.79 10.54
CA LEU A 41 -5.22 18.28 11.84
C LEU A 41 -4.28 18.69 12.99
N TYR A 42 -3.13 19.31 12.69
CA TYR A 42 -2.27 19.92 13.72
C TYR A 42 -2.80 21.26 14.24
N SER A 43 -3.80 21.86 13.59
CA SER A 43 -4.39 23.12 14.04
C SER A 43 -5.63 22.87 14.91
N PRO A 44 -5.62 23.27 16.20
CA PRO A 44 -6.81 23.16 17.05
C PRO A 44 -8.01 23.91 16.47
N ALA A 45 -7.79 25.06 15.83
CA ALA A 45 -8.86 25.84 15.21
C ALA A 45 -9.51 25.10 14.03
N VAL A 46 -8.71 24.42 13.20
CA VAL A 46 -9.24 23.59 12.10
C VAL A 46 -9.99 22.40 12.66
N MET A 47 -9.45 21.73 13.69
CA MET A 47 -10.13 20.61 14.34
C MET A 47 -11.48 21.01 14.94
N GLU A 48 -11.54 22.15 15.64
CA GLU A 48 -12.78 22.68 16.20
C GLU A 48 -13.79 23.01 15.10
N GLN A 49 -13.34 23.64 14.00
CA GLN A 49 -14.20 23.97 12.87
C GLN A 49 -14.76 22.72 12.18
N GLU A 50 -13.94 21.70 11.95
CA GLU A 50 -14.34 20.43 11.32
C GLU A 50 -15.33 19.65 12.19
N HIS A 51 -15.19 19.72 13.53
CA HIS A 51 -16.00 18.96 14.48
C HIS A 51 -17.10 19.78 15.17
N ARG A 52 -17.33 21.02 14.74
CA ARG A 52 -18.32 21.95 15.33
C ARG A 52 -19.76 21.41 15.39
N PHE A 53 -20.06 20.37 14.61
CA PHE A 53 -21.36 19.71 14.57
C PHE A 53 -21.57 18.75 15.74
N LEU A 54 -20.50 18.36 16.45
CA LEU A 54 -20.60 17.45 17.56
C LEU A 54 -21.36 18.10 18.73
N PRO A 55 -22.37 17.42 19.29
CA PRO A 55 -23.06 17.92 20.47
C PRO A 55 -22.15 17.85 21.70
N PHE A 56 -22.46 18.66 22.72
CA PHE A 56 -21.84 18.49 24.03
C PHE A 56 -22.33 17.18 24.68
N PHE A 57 -21.39 16.26 24.95
CA PHE A 57 -21.68 14.96 25.55
C PHE A 57 -21.91 15.13 27.06
N SER A 58 -23.17 15.10 27.47
CA SER A 58 -23.61 15.36 28.85
C SER A 58 -24.77 14.46 29.31
N GLY A 59 -25.32 13.65 28.40
CA GLY A 59 -26.40 12.71 28.66
C GLY A 59 -25.94 11.25 28.56
N PRO A 60 -26.89 10.30 28.48
CA PRO A 60 -26.58 8.90 28.25
C PRO A 60 -25.77 8.72 26.95
N PHE A 61 -24.67 7.96 27.03
CA PHE A 61 -23.72 7.79 25.93
C PHE A 61 -24.39 7.44 24.59
N VAL A 62 -25.34 6.48 24.58
CA VAL A 62 -26.04 6.07 23.36
C VAL A 62 -26.84 7.22 22.74
N ASN A 63 -27.47 8.06 23.55
CA ASN A 63 -28.26 9.18 23.06
C ASN A 63 -27.38 10.28 22.45
N ASP A 64 -26.26 10.59 23.10
CA ASP A 64 -25.32 11.58 22.56
C ASP A 64 -24.59 11.04 21.32
N LEU A 65 -24.29 9.73 21.26
CA LEU A 65 -23.76 9.08 20.07
C LEU A 65 -24.74 9.15 18.88
N LEU A 66 -26.01 8.80 19.09
CA LEU A 66 -27.04 8.92 18.06
C LEU A 66 -27.23 10.37 17.59
N ARG A 67 -27.14 11.34 18.52
CA ARG A 67 -27.18 12.76 18.18
C ARG A 67 -25.97 13.16 17.33
N ALA A 68 -24.76 12.73 17.68
CA ALA A 68 -23.56 12.99 16.90
C ALA A 68 -23.66 12.41 15.48
N HIS A 69 -24.16 11.19 15.31
CA HIS A 69 -24.40 10.60 13.98
C HIS A 69 -25.42 11.39 13.16
N LYS A 70 -26.53 11.82 13.79
CA LYS A 70 -27.54 12.64 13.14
C LYS A 70 -26.96 13.97 12.66
N GLU A 71 -26.21 14.68 13.51
CA GLU A 71 -25.61 15.97 13.13
C GLU A 71 -24.53 15.79 12.04
N ARG A 72 -23.74 14.71 12.08
CA ARG A 72 -22.82 14.37 11.00
C ARG A 72 -23.56 14.19 9.67
N ALA A 73 -24.65 13.43 9.67
CA ALA A 73 -25.45 13.21 8.47
C ALA A 73 -26.07 14.51 7.93
N ASN A 74 -26.51 15.42 8.81
CA ASN A 74 -27.01 16.73 8.40
C ASN A 74 -25.93 17.58 7.71
N VAL A 75 -24.70 17.59 8.25
CA VAL A 75 -23.56 18.29 7.64
C VAL A 75 -23.24 17.69 6.27
N GLU A 76 -23.16 16.37 6.16
CA GLU A 76 -22.88 15.71 4.89
C GLU A 76 -23.97 16.01 3.86
N LEU A 77 -25.24 15.94 4.24
CA LEU A 77 -26.37 16.28 3.36
C LEU A 77 -26.31 17.73 2.89
N PHE A 78 -25.97 18.67 3.78
CA PHE A 78 -25.77 20.08 3.42
C PHE A 78 -24.63 20.23 2.41
N LEU A 79 -23.47 19.63 2.67
CA LEU A 79 -22.35 19.67 1.74
C LEU A 79 -22.72 19.08 0.38
N TYR A 80 -23.50 18.00 0.34
CA TYR A 80 -24.02 17.42 -0.91
C TYR A 80 -24.93 18.40 -1.65
N GLY A 81 -25.84 19.07 -0.93
CA GLY A 81 -26.74 20.08 -1.51
C GLY A 81 -25.99 21.28 -2.10
N GLU A 82 -24.88 21.68 -1.48
CA GLU A 82 -24.01 22.76 -1.97
C GLU A 82 -23.05 22.31 -3.09
N GLY A 83 -23.06 21.02 -3.46
CA GLY A 83 -22.05 20.45 -4.37
C GLY A 83 -20.63 20.46 -3.79
N THR A 84 -20.51 20.65 -2.47
CA THR A 84 -19.23 20.69 -1.75
C THR A 84 -18.86 19.38 -1.06
N ALA A 85 -19.78 18.41 -1.04
CA ALA A 85 -19.48 17.06 -0.58
C ALA A 85 -18.30 16.48 -1.37
N GLY A 86 -17.32 15.96 -0.65
CA GLY A 86 -16.09 15.46 -1.25
C GLY A 86 -15.12 16.54 -1.72
N HIS A 87 -15.22 17.82 -1.31
CA HIS A 87 -14.16 18.80 -1.62
C HIS A 87 -12.77 18.34 -1.18
N GLY A 88 -12.63 17.66 -0.03
CA GLY A 88 -11.37 17.01 0.35
C GLY A 88 -10.90 15.92 -0.63
N MET A 89 -11.84 15.22 -1.28
CA MET A 89 -11.56 14.27 -2.37
C MET A 89 -11.16 15.01 -3.66
N ILE A 90 -11.76 16.16 -3.96
CA ILE A 90 -11.45 16.97 -5.15
C ILE A 90 -10.09 17.67 -5.01
N GLU A 91 -9.76 18.17 -3.83
CA GLU A 91 -8.48 18.81 -3.50
C GLU A 91 -7.34 17.79 -3.36
N ARG A 92 -7.66 16.48 -3.41
CA ARG A 92 -6.73 15.36 -3.14
C ARG A 92 -5.93 15.60 -1.86
N ASP A 93 -6.60 16.15 -0.87
CA ASP A 93 -6.00 16.50 0.40
C ASP A 93 -6.32 15.42 1.43
N ALA A 94 -5.41 15.30 2.38
CA ALA A 94 -5.45 14.40 3.53
C ALA A 94 -6.71 14.58 4.43
N SER A 95 -7.51 15.61 4.16
CA SER A 95 -8.91 15.82 4.57
C SER A 95 -9.83 14.62 4.58
N ILE A 96 -9.64 13.74 3.61
CA ILE A 96 -10.43 12.53 3.39
C ILE A 96 -10.23 11.47 4.47
N PHE A 97 -9.11 11.53 5.20
CA PHE A 97 -8.71 10.50 6.14
C PHE A 97 -9.12 10.90 7.55
N SER A 98 -10.12 10.18 8.07
CA SER A 98 -10.60 10.41 9.43
C SER A 98 -9.56 10.02 10.47
N THR A 99 -9.69 10.52 11.69
CA THR A 99 -8.83 10.14 12.83
C THR A 99 -8.80 8.63 13.07
N PHE A 100 -9.88 7.90 12.74
CA PHE A 100 -9.92 6.44 12.85
C PHE A 100 -8.93 5.76 11.91
N GLU A 101 -8.69 6.34 10.74
CA GLU A 101 -7.77 5.79 9.76
C GLU A 101 -6.30 5.94 10.17
N GLN A 102 -6.00 6.79 11.15
CA GLN A 102 -4.66 6.90 11.75
C GLN A 102 -4.26 5.63 12.53
N PHE A 103 -5.22 4.81 12.94
CA PHE A 103 -5.01 3.51 13.57
C PHE A 103 -5.20 2.35 12.58
N GLY A 104 -5.48 2.65 11.32
CA GLY A 104 -5.64 1.68 10.25
C GLY A 104 -4.31 1.21 9.66
N ASN A 105 -4.40 0.47 8.57
CA ASN A 105 -3.24 0.04 7.80
C ASN A 105 -2.91 1.07 6.69
N ALA A 106 -1.75 0.89 6.06
CA ALA A 106 -1.43 1.58 4.81
C ALA A 106 -2.50 1.28 3.75
N LYS A 107 -2.75 2.24 2.84
CA LYS A 107 -3.67 2.05 1.73
C LYS A 107 -3.38 2.97 0.55
N TYR A 108 -3.63 2.47 -0.64
CA TYR A 108 -3.85 3.26 -1.84
C TYR A 108 -5.33 3.60 -1.97
N VAL A 109 -5.61 4.86 -2.32
CA VAL A 109 -6.96 5.37 -2.60
C VAL A 109 -7.06 5.70 -4.08
N PRO A 110 -7.66 4.80 -4.88
CA PRO A 110 -7.62 4.87 -6.33
C PRO A 110 -8.22 6.14 -6.91
N TYR A 111 -9.39 6.54 -6.40
CA TYR A 111 -10.12 7.70 -6.92
C TYR A 111 -9.43 9.04 -6.62
N LEU A 112 -8.42 9.02 -5.73
CA LEU A 112 -7.60 10.18 -5.37
C LEU A 112 -6.17 10.04 -5.82
N HIS A 113 -5.83 8.87 -6.37
CA HIS A 113 -4.48 8.53 -6.76
C HIS A 113 -3.46 8.81 -5.64
N THR A 114 -3.82 8.40 -4.43
CA THR A 114 -3.15 8.80 -3.20
C THR A 114 -2.79 7.59 -2.35
N VAL A 115 -1.54 7.51 -1.90
CA VAL A 115 -1.06 6.58 -0.89
C VAL A 115 -1.11 7.23 0.48
N TYR A 116 -1.71 6.54 1.44
CA TYR A 116 -1.75 6.95 2.84
C TYR A 116 -1.02 5.95 3.73
N ILE A 117 0.00 6.42 4.44
CA ILE A 117 0.68 5.66 5.48
C ILE A 117 0.34 6.30 6.83
N PRO A 118 -0.51 5.69 7.68
CA PRO A 118 -0.91 6.28 8.94
C PRO A 118 0.24 6.41 9.95
N SER A 119 0.09 7.32 10.92
CA SER A 119 1.14 7.60 11.91
C SER A 119 1.46 6.41 12.81
N ALA A 120 0.50 5.51 13.05
CA ALA A 120 0.72 4.29 13.82
C ALA A 120 1.81 3.39 13.21
N ILE A 121 1.99 3.41 11.87
CA ILE A 121 3.03 2.64 11.18
C ILE A 121 4.43 3.24 11.42
N PHE A 122 4.55 4.50 11.83
CA PHE A 122 5.85 5.11 12.13
C PHE A 122 6.36 4.82 13.55
N THR A 123 5.95 3.69 14.11
CA THR A 123 6.39 3.21 15.42
C THR A 123 7.26 1.96 15.26
N THR A 124 8.05 1.64 16.27
CA THR A 124 8.82 0.40 16.32
C THR A 124 7.85 -0.79 16.40
N PRO A 125 8.08 -1.88 15.63
CA PRO A 125 9.28 -2.18 14.83
C PRO A 125 9.27 -1.65 13.39
N PHE A 126 8.15 -1.16 12.88
CA PHE A 126 7.97 -0.78 11.47
C PHE A 126 8.96 0.29 11.00
N VAL A 127 9.20 1.31 11.83
CA VAL A 127 10.31 2.26 11.67
C VAL A 127 11.30 2.08 12.81
N SER A 128 12.56 1.83 12.44
CA SER A 128 13.70 1.72 13.35
C SER A 128 14.71 2.83 13.06
N LEU A 129 15.10 3.54 14.12
CA LEU A 129 16.18 4.53 14.09
C LEU A 129 17.56 3.87 14.12
N ASP A 130 17.66 2.66 14.67
CA ASP A 130 18.92 1.93 14.85
C ASP A 130 19.26 1.04 13.65
N SER A 131 18.27 0.67 12.85
CA SER A 131 18.46 -0.16 11.65
C SER A 131 17.59 0.32 10.52
N LEU A 132 18.19 1.08 9.61
CA LEU A 132 17.49 1.55 8.41
C LEU A 132 17.00 0.36 7.56
N VAL A 133 17.73 -0.76 7.57
CA VAL A 133 17.36 -2.01 6.86
C VAL A 133 16.00 -2.54 7.32
N VAL A 134 15.73 -2.52 8.63
CA VAL A 134 14.42 -2.90 9.18
C VAL A 134 13.33 -1.98 8.66
N SER A 135 13.58 -0.66 8.63
CA SER A 135 12.64 0.32 8.06
C SER A 135 12.38 0.10 6.57
N TYR A 136 13.38 -0.35 5.79
CA TYR A 136 13.19 -0.74 4.38
C TYR A 136 12.35 -2.01 4.26
N GLY A 137 12.64 -3.06 5.04
CA GLY A 137 11.90 -4.32 5.00
C GLY A 137 10.45 -4.20 5.46
N LEU A 138 10.17 -3.37 6.47
CA LEU A 138 8.84 -3.17 7.05
C LEU A 138 8.08 -2.01 6.38
N THR A 139 8.22 -0.77 6.87
CA THR A 139 7.47 0.39 6.33
C THR A 139 7.78 0.63 4.86
N GLY A 140 9.01 0.43 4.43
CA GLY A 140 9.40 0.61 3.03
C GLY A 140 8.66 -0.34 2.08
N SER A 141 8.53 -1.62 2.45
CA SER A 141 7.81 -2.60 1.63
C SER A 141 6.30 -2.33 1.61
N SER A 142 5.71 -1.89 2.73
CA SER A 142 4.32 -1.45 2.73
C SER A 142 4.12 -0.20 1.86
N LEU A 143 5.05 0.76 1.89
CA LEU A 143 4.97 1.93 1.02
C LEU A 143 5.13 1.56 -0.46
N GLY A 144 6.05 0.65 -0.79
CA GLY A 144 6.20 0.11 -2.15
C GLY A 144 4.90 -0.55 -2.62
N HIS A 145 4.36 -1.44 -1.79
CA HIS A 145 3.08 -2.12 -2.03
C HIS A 145 1.95 -1.13 -2.38
N GLU A 146 1.73 -0.10 -1.55
CA GLU A 146 0.68 0.89 -1.83
C GLU A 146 0.94 1.72 -3.10
N ILE A 147 2.19 2.06 -3.40
CA ILE A 147 2.52 2.77 -4.64
C ILE A 147 2.18 1.89 -5.85
N LEU A 148 2.43 0.59 -5.76
CA LEU A 148 2.21 -0.34 -6.87
C LEU A 148 0.74 -0.69 -7.09
N HIS A 149 -0.16 -0.46 -6.12
CA HIS A 149 -1.61 -0.48 -6.38
C HIS A 149 -2.04 0.57 -7.41
N ALA A 150 -1.28 1.65 -7.61
CA ALA A 150 -1.56 2.57 -8.70
C ALA A 150 -1.42 1.91 -10.09
N PHE A 151 -0.71 0.79 -10.19
CA PHE A 151 -0.42 0.03 -11.41
C PHE A 151 -0.94 -1.40 -11.35
N SER A 152 -1.74 -1.75 -10.33
CA SER A 152 -2.22 -3.10 -10.16
C SER A 152 -3.36 -3.44 -11.12
N PRO A 153 -3.67 -4.74 -11.33
CA PRO A 153 -4.67 -5.21 -12.29
C PRO A 153 -6.05 -4.55 -12.13
N LEU A 154 -6.49 -4.24 -10.91
CA LEU A 154 -7.80 -3.61 -10.67
C LEU A 154 -7.89 -2.16 -11.17
N TRP A 155 -6.74 -1.49 -11.30
CA TRP A 155 -6.64 -0.05 -11.57
C TRP A 155 -5.89 0.29 -12.84
N LEU A 156 -5.19 -0.67 -13.43
CA LEU A 156 -4.36 -0.46 -14.61
C LEU A 156 -5.19 0.14 -15.75
N GLU A 157 -6.35 -0.43 -16.06
CA GLU A 157 -7.20 0.04 -17.16
C GLU A 157 -8.06 1.26 -16.79
N LYS A 158 -7.93 1.82 -15.58
CA LYS A 158 -8.81 2.89 -15.10
C LYS A 158 -8.05 4.19 -14.92
N ASP A 159 -8.68 5.31 -15.26
CA ASP A 159 -8.20 6.62 -14.87
C ASP A 159 -8.51 6.88 -13.38
N PRO A 160 -8.04 7.99 -12.78
CA PRO A 160 -8.38 8.33 -11.40
C PRO A 160 -9.87 8.55 -11.15
N SER A 161 -10.72 8.70 -12.17
CA SER A 161 -12.19 8.74 -12.00
C SER A 161 -12.83 7.35 -11.99
N GLY A 162 -12.03 6.29 -12.21
CA GLY A 162 -12.48 4.91 -12.29
C GLY A 162 -13.01 4.50 -13.68
N VAL A 163 -12.92 5.40 -14.68
CA VAL A 163 -13.38 5.14 -16.04
C VAL A 163 -12.33 4.33 -16.79
N LYS A 164 -12.77 3.30 -17.53
CA LYS A 164 -11.88 2.50 -18.36
C LYS A 164 -11.27 3.38 -19.46
N VAL A 165 -9.94 3.40 -19.52
CA VAL A 165 -9.14 4.15 -20.48
C VAL A 165 -8.06 3.26 -21.05
N GLU A 166 -7.95 3.24 -22.36
CA GLU A 166 -6.84 2.59 -23.06
C GLU A 166 -5.68 3.57 -23.13
N TRP A 167 -4.70 3.40 -22.26
CA TRP A 167 -3.53 4.28 -22.22
C TRP A 167 -2.20 3.56 -22.51
N MET A 168 -2.16 2.23 -22.52
CA MET A 168 -1.01 1.46 -23.01
C MET A 168 -1.20 1.01 -24.46
N THR A 169 -0.10 0.65 -25.12
CA THR A 169 -0.19 -0.06 -26.41
C THR A 169 -0.56 -1.53 -26.18
N ASP A 170 -1.10 -2.17 -27.21
CA ASP A 170 -1.44 -3.61 -27.19
C ASP A 170 -0.25 -4.47 -26.76
N LYS A 171 0.94 -4.15 -27.25
CA LYS A 171 2.16 -4.89 -26.88
C LYS A 171 2.46 -4.81 -25.38
N THR A 172 2.45 -3.59 -24.81
CA THR A 172 2.71 -3.44 -23.36
C THR A 172 1.60 -4.09 -22.54
N PHE A 173 0.36 -4.05 -23.03
CA PHE A 173 -0.77 -4.69 -22.38
C PHE A 173 -0.63 -6.22 -22.36
N GLU A 174 -0.27 -6.83 -23.49
CA GLU A 174 0.07 -8.26 -23.59
C GLU A 174 1.23 -8.65 -22.67
N ASP A 175 2.34 -7.89 -22.72
CA ASP A 175 3.51 -8.13 -21.86
C ASP A 175 3.13 -8.03 -20.36
N TYR A 176 2.21 -7.13 -19.99
CA TYR A 176 1.70 -7.02 -18.62
C TYR A 176 0.86 -8.24 -18.21
N HIS A 177 -0.06 -8.67 -19.08
CA HIS A 177 -0.92 -9.83 -18.80
C HIS A 177 -0.14 -11.13 -18.70
N GLU A 178 0.89 -11.34 -19.52
CA GLU A 178 1.78 -12.52 -19.41
C GLU A 178 2.46 -12.60 -18.02
N ARG A 179 2.83 -11.45 -17.44
CA ARG A 179 3.39 -11.39 -16.08
C ARG A 179 2.35 -11.69 -15.01
N LEU A 180 1.10 -11.25 -15.21
CA LEU A 180 0.00 -11.58 -14.30
C LEU A 180 -0.35 -13.06 -14.35
N ASP A 181 -0.34 -13.68 -15.52
CA ASP A 181 -0.61 -15.11 -15.68
C ASP A 181 0.41 -15.95 -14.89
N CYS A 182 1.69 -15.54 -14.90
CA CYS A 182 2.72 -16.17 -14.06
C CYS A 182 2.41 -16.07 -12.56
N LEU A 183 1.90 -14.93 -12.08
CA LEU A 183 1.46 -14.77 -10.69
C LEU A 183 0.21 -15.60 -10.39
N ILE A 184 -0.75 -15.66 -11.31
CA ILE A 184 -1.95 -16.50 -11.16
C ILE A 184 -1.52 -17.96 -10.98
N ASP A 185 -0.62 -18.45 -11.83
CA ASP A 185 -0.11 -19.82 -11.78
C ASP A 185 0.66 -20.09 -10.49
N GLN A 186 1.49 -19.15 -10.02
CA GLN A 186 2.23 -19.27 -8.76
C GLN A 186 1.30 -19.39 -7.53
N TYR A 187 0.18 -18.67 -7.55
CA TYR A 187 -0.75 -18.63 -6.42
C TYR A 187 -1.85 -19.68 -6.50
N ASN A 188 -2.01 -20.34 -7.64
CA ASN A 188 -2.98 -21.41 -7.82
C ASN A 188 -2.56 -22.67 -7.04
N ASN A 189 -3.44 -23.22 -6.20
CA ASN A 189 -3.21 -24.50 -5.54
C ASN A 189 -4.32 -25.50 -5.92
N PRO A 190 -4.07 -26.38 -6.91
CA PRO A 190 -5.09 -27.32 -7.39
C PRO A 190 -5.49 -28.37 -6.35
N ASP A 191 -4.68 -28.57 -5.31
CA ASP A 191 -4.89 -29.59 -4.29
C ASP A 191 -5.84 -29.14 -3.18
N VAL A 192 -6.32 -27.89 -3.18
CA VAL A 192 -7.31 -27.42 -2.21
C VAL A 192 -8.71 -27.36 -2.83
N PRO A 193 -9.63 -28.26 -2.43
CA PRO A 193 -10.99 -28.26 -2.94
C PRO A 193 -11.72 -26.96 -2.64
N GLY A 194 -12.25 -26.30 -3.68
CA GLY A 194 -12.98 -25.03 -3.55
C GLY A 194 -12.13 -23.77 -3.77
N GLU A 195 -10.83 -23.90 -4.07
CA GLU A 195 -9.93 -22.78 -4.43
C GLU A 195 -10.17 -22.19 -5.83
N GLY A 196 -11.18 -22.62 -6.56
CA GLY A 196 -11.50 -22.05 -7.88
C GLY A 196 -11.65 -20.53 -7.77
N ASN A 197 -10.65 -19.80 -8.29
CA ASN A 197 -10.45 -18.34 -8.27
C ASN A 197 -9.61 -17.76 -7.12
N TYR A 198 -8.99 -18.51 -6.20
CA TYR A 198 -8.15 -17.94 -5.12
C TYR A 198 -7.00 -17.08 -5.67
N SER A 199 -6.27 -17.58 -6.67
CA SER A 199 -5.17 -16.85 -7.32
C SER A 199 -5.64 -15.57 -8.01
N VAL A 200 -6.83 -15.59 -8.63
CA VAL A 200 -7.44 -14.42 -9.27
C VAL A 200 -7.95 -13.41 -8.24
N LEU A 201 -8.57 -13.90 -7.15
CA LEU A 201 -9.09 -13.07 -6.06
C LEU A 201 -7.98 -12.32 -5.32
N THR A 202 -6.77 -12.88 -5.28
CA THR A 202 -5.62 -12.33 -4.56
C THR A 202 -4.63 -11.60 -5.47
N LEU A 203 -4.87 -11.58 -6.78
CA LEU A 203 -3.92 -11.12 -7.79
C LEU A 203 -3.49 -9.67 -7.60
N ASP A 204 -4.40 -8.78 -7.21
CA ASP A 204 -4.10 -7.35 -7.01
C ASP A 204 -3.06 -7.14 -5.90
N GLU A 205 -3.25 -7.86 -4.79
CA GLU A 205 -2.40 -7.83 -3.61
C GLU A 205 -1.07 -8.56 -3.85
N ASN A 206 -1.11 -9.71 -4.53
CA ASN A 206 0.08 -10.48 -4.87
C ASN A 206 1.00 -9.68 -5.83
N TYR A 207 0.40 -8.99 -6.81
CA TYR A 207 1.12 -8.07 -7.69
C TYR A 207 1.79 -6.95 -6.88
N ALA A 208 1.03 -6.28 -6.01
CA ALA A 208 1.53 -5.18 -5.21
C ALA A 208 2.65 -5.62 -4.24
N ASP A 209 2.56 -6.81 -3.65
CA ASP A 209 3.62 -7.37 -2.82
C ASP A 209 4.92 -7.63 -3.60
N VAL A 210 4.83 -8.29 -4.76
CA VAL A 210 6.01 -8.63 -5.57
C VAL A 210 6.63 -7.37 -6.15
N ALA A 211 5.87 -6.56 -6.89
CA ALA A 211 6.39 -5.36 -7.52
C ALA A 211 6.83 -4.31 -6.47
N GLY A 212 6.11 -4.21 -5.36
CA GLY A 212 6.46 -3.33 -4.24
C GLY A 212 7.75 -3.75 -3.54
N LEU A 213 7.95 -5.06 -3.32
CA LEU A 213 9.18 -5.56 -2.73
C LEU A 213 10.38 -5.36 -3.67
N GLU A 214 10.20 -5.52 -4.97
CA GLU A 214 11.23 -5.24 -5.99
C GLU A 214 11.66 -3.78 -5.96
N LEU A 215 10.69 -2.86 -5.96
CA LEU A 215 10.96 -1.42 -5.91
C LEU A 215 11.72 -1.02 -4.63
N VAL A 216 11.25 -1.46 -3.46
CA VAL A 216 11.89 -1.10 -2.19
C VAL A 216 13.26 -1.75 -2.05
N ARG A 217 13.45 -2.97 -2.56
CA ARG A 217 14.73 -3.66 -2.55
C ARG A 217 15.77 -2.91 -3.37
N ALA A 218 15.42 -2.54 -4.60
CA ALA A 218 16.28 -1.71 -5.44
C ALA A 218 16.56 -0.33 -4.80
N ALA A 219 15.57 0.26 -4.12
CA ALA A 219 15.74 1.51 -3.38
C ALA A 219 16.68 1.38 -2.17
N MET A 220 16.76 0.20 -1.56
CA MET A 220 17.71 -0.10 -0.49
C MET A 220 19.12 -0.28 -1.04
N GLN A 221 19.26 -1.03 -2.14
CA GLN A 221 20.54 -1.29 -2.80
C GLN A 221 21.19 -0.01 -3.35
N SER A 222 20.37 0.98 -3.76
CA SER A 222 20.83 2.29 -4.24
C SER A 222 21.02 3.34 -3.15
N ASP A 223 20.78 2.99 -1.88
CA ASP A 223 21.00 3.90 -0.76
C ASP A 223 22.49 3.86 -0.34
N PRO A 224 23.25 4.96 -0.47
CA PRO A 224 24.65 5.00 -0.08
C PRO A 224 24.86 4.81 1.44
N CYS A 225 23.80 4.94 2.25
CA CYS A 225 23.84 4.65 3.67
C CYS A 225 23.75 3.14 3.98
N MET A 226 23.60 2.28 2.96
CA MET A 226 23.44 0.84 3.13
C MET A 226 24.70 0.06 2.84
N GLU A 227 25.19 -0.65 3.88
CA GLU A 227 26.21 -1.67 3.75
C GLU A 227 25.56 -3.06 3.79
N LEU A 228 25.18 -3.59 2.63
CA LEU A 228 24.38 -4.83 2.54
C LEU A 228 25.10 -6.04 3.17
N GLY A 229 26.41 -6.15 2.99
CA GLY A 229 27.23 -7.25 3.53
C GLY A 229 27.62 -7.08 4.99
N ALA A 230 27.39 -5.91 5.61
CA ALA A 230 27.76 -5.68 7.00
C ALA A 230 26.88 -6.52 7.95
N PRO A 231 27.42 -6.92 9.12
CA PRO A 231 26.61 -7.52 10.17
C PRO A 231 25.44 -6.63 10.55
N SER A 232 24.27 -7.23 10.69
CA SER A 232 23.08 -6.52 11.16
C SER A 232 23.04 -6.46 12.70
N PRO A 233 22.16 -5.63 13.29
CA PRO A 233 21.91 -5.65 14.74
C PRO A 233 21.37 -6.99 15.27
N ILE A 234 20.82 -7.85 14.40
CA ILE A 234 20.43 -9.21 14.75
C ILE A 234 21.60 -10.15 14.52
N ARG A 235 22.10 -10.75 15.62
CA ARG A 235 23.27 -11.64 15.60
C ARG A 235 23.08 -12.78 14.61
N GLY A 236 24.07 -12.96 13.72
CA GLY A 236 24.11 -14.05 12.75
C GLY A 236 23.47 -13.70 11.40
N LEU A 237 22.91 -12.49 11.24
CA LEU A 237 22.39 -12.00 9.96
C LEU A 237 23.23 -10.83 9.45
N THR A 238 23.43 -10.78 8.14
CA THR A 238 23.86 -9.55 7.44
C THR A 238 22.68 -8.60 7.26
N ASN A 239 22.95 -7.34 6.95
CA ASN A 239 21.93 -6.38 6.53
C ASN A 239 21.12 -6.89 5.33
N ASN A 240 21.76 -7.60 4.41
CA ASN A 240 21.09 -8.19 3.27
C ASN A 240 20.04 -9.24 3.69
N GLN A 241 20.42 -10.15 4.59
CA GLN A 241 19.50 -11.16 5.13
C GLN A 241 18.41 -10.53 6.00
N LEU A 242 18.76 -9.55 6.82
CA LEU A 242 17.82 -8.87 7.72
C LEU A 242 16.70 -8.17 6.95
N PHE A 243 16.95 -7.65 5.75
CA PHE A 243 15.88 -7.06 4.93
C PHE A 243 14.74 -8.04 4.66
N TYR A 244 15.05 -9.26 4.21
CA TYR A 244 14.05 -10.29 3.90
C TYR A 244 13.38 -10.83 5.17
N VAL A 245 14.13 -10.99 6.25
CA VAL A 245 13.57 -11.36 7.57
C VAL A 245 12.60 -10.29 8.06
N ALA A 246 12.97 -9.00 7.95
CA ALA A 246 12.12 -7.88 8.34
C ALA A 246 10.87 -7.81 7.46
N TYR A 247 10.97 -8.04 6.15
CA TYR A 247 9.80 -8.12 5.27
C TYR A 247 8.80 -9.18 5.73
N CYS A 248 9.27 -10.40 6.01
CA CYS A 248 8.39 -11.48 6.45
C CYS A 248 7.88 -11.32 7.89
N PHE A 249 8.61 -10.60 8.75
CA PHE A 249 8.23 -10.40 10.15
C PHE A 249 6.82 -9.80 10.30
N LYS A 250 6.40 -8.90 9.40
CA LYS A 250 5.05 -8.29 9.46
C LYS A 250 3.90 -9.28 9.22
N PHE A 251 4.22 -10.45 8.65
CA PHE A 251 3.26 -11.52 8.37
C PHE A 251 3.29 -12.63 9.43
N CYS A 252 4.14 -12.54 10.44
CA CYS A 252 4.14 -13.49 11.55
C CYS A 252 2.85 -13.35 12.37
N ALA A 253 1.95 -14.31 12.23
CA ALA A 253 0.75 -14.43 13.03
C ALA A 253 0.51 -15.90 13.40
N VAL A 254 -0.24 -16.13 14.47
CA VAL A 254 -0.78 -17.48 14.73
C VAL A 254 -1.91 -17.69 13.73
N ASP A 255 -1.74 -18.64 12.81
CA ASP A 255 -2.76 -19.04 11.84
C ASP A 255 -4.04 -19.46 12.58
N ASN A 256 -4.95 -18.53 12.79
CA ASN A 256 -6.23 -18.85 13.42
C ASN A 256 -7.41 -18.08 12.85
N LEU A 257 -7.26 -17.49 11.67
CA LEU A 257 -8.40 -16.87 11.01
C LEU A 257 -8.42 -17.24 9.54
N ALA A 258 -9.47 -17.96 9.18
CA ALA A 258 -10.03 -18.11 7.83
C ALA A 258 -10.34 -16.76 7.12
N TYR A 259 -9.78 -15.63 7.59
CA TYR A 259 -9.92 -14.29 7.03
C TYR A 259 -9.24 -14.14 5.66
N GLY A 260 -8.11 -14.85 5.44
CA GLY A 260 -7.41 -14.83 4.15
C GLY A 260 -8.17 -15.56 3.03
N TYR A 261 -9.01 -16.53 3.39
CA TYR A 261 -9.58 -17.45 2.40
C TYR A 261 -10.96 -17.06 1.87
N TYR A 262 -11.74 -16.25 2.62
CA TYR A 262 -13.17 -16.06 2.32
C TYR A 262 -13.68 -14.60 2.23
N GLY A 263 -12.82 -13.59 2.12
CA GLY A 263 -13.37 -12.24 1.85
C GLY A 263 -12.43 -11.05 1.74
N GLY A 264 -11.13 -11.21 2.03
CA GLY A 264 -10.21 -10.06 2.08
C GLY A 264 -9.53 -9.67 0.76
N GLY A 265 -9.51 -10.55 -0.25
CA GLY A 265 -8.69 -10.32 -1.46
C GLY A 265 -7.18 -10.46 -1.22
N TYR A 266 -6.75 -10.95 -0.06
CA TYR A 266 -5.35 -11.16 0.30
C TYR A 266 -5.01 -12.64 0.30
N ALA A 267 -3.82 -13.00 -0.19
CA ALA A 267 -3.28 -14.33 0.02
C ALA A 267 -2.98 -14.57 1.52
N SER A 268 -2.81 -15.84 1.90
CA SER A 268 -2.39 -16.21 3.25
C SER A 268 -1.11 -15.47 3.65
N PHE A 269 -0.95 -15.15 4.94
CA PHE A 269 0.25 -14.45 5.41
C PHE A 269 1.54 -15.23 5.12
N SER A 270 1.49 -16.56 5.15
CA SER A 270 2.61 -17.40 4.74
C SER A 270 2.92 -17.27 3.25
N ASP A 271 1.92 -17.18 2.38
CA ASP A 271 2.14 -16.99 0.93
C ASP A 271 2.70 -15.61 0.63
N ARG A 272 2.16 -14.56 1.28
CA ARG A 272 2.65 -13.17 1.17
C ARG A 272 4.11 -13.02 1.62
N CYS A 273 4.62 -13.91 2.46
CA CYS A 273 6.05 -14.01 2.71
C CYS A 273 6.72 -14.92 1.66
N ASN A 274 6.42 -16.21 1.68
CA ASN A 274 7.22 -17.24 1.01
C ASN A 274 7.13 -17.19 -0.51
N LYS A 275 5.92 -17.04 -1.08
CA LYS A 275 5.75 -16.98 -2.54
C LYS A 275 6.34 -15.70 -3.10
N VAL A 276 6.16 -14.57 -2.40
CA VAL A 276 6.78 -13.30 -2.78
C VAL A 276 8.30 -13.44 -2.82
N LEU A 277 8.93 -13.91 -1.73
CA LEU A 277 10.39 -14.11 -1.69
C LEU A 277 10.89 -15.10 -2.75
N GLY A 278 10.09 -16.10 -3.12
CA GLY A 278 10.40 -17.04 -4.19
C GLY A 278 10.65 -16.38 -5.56
N ASN A 279 10.10 -15.19 -5.80
CA ASN A 279 10.31 -14.42 -7.04
C ASN A 279 11.68 -13.71 -7.10
N PHE A 280 12.45 -13.67 -6.01
CA PHE A 280 13.67 -12.86 -5.92
C PHE A 280 14.92 -13.73 -6.00
N ARG A 281 15.60 -13.74 -7.15
CA ARG A 281 16.91 -14.43 -7.28
C ARG A 281 17.92 -14.01 -6.20
N ASP A 282 17.98 -12.72 -5.89
CA ASP A 282 18.84 -12.15 -4.85
C ASP A 282 18.53 -12.72 -3.45
N PHE A 283 17.27 -13.11 -3.17
CA PHE A 283 16.92 -13.82 -1.94
C PHE A 283 17.57 -15.21 -1.88
N TRP A 284 17.45 -16.00 -2.96
CA TRP A 284 18.06 -17.33 -3.06
C TRP A 284 19.59 -17.26 -2.87
N GLU A 285 20.25 -16.29 -3.51
CA GLU A 285 21.70 -16.08 -3.38
C GLU A 285 22.09 -15.62 -1.96
N THR A 286 21.27 -14.78 -1.33
CA THR A 286 21.50 -14.25 0.03
C THR A 286 21.40 -15.32 1.11
N PHE A 287 20.54 -16.33 0.93
CA PHE A 287 20.32 -17.41 1.90
C PHE A 287 20.94 -18.75 1.50
N GLN A 288 21.52 -18.87 0.30
CA GLN A 288 22.11 -20.10 -0.23
C GLN A 288 21.11 -21.26 -0.28
N CYS A 289 19.88 -20.95 -0.70
CA CYS A 289 18.78 -21.90 -0.83
C CYS A 289 18.87 -22.74 -2.12
#